data_AF-A0ABD1Q049-F1
#
_entry.id   AF-A0ABD1Q049-F1
#
_cell.length_a   1.000
_cell.length_b   1.000
_cell.length_c   1.000
_cell.angle_alpha   90.00
_cell.angle_beta   90.00
_cell.angle_gamma   90.00
#
_symmetry.space_group_name_H-M   'P 1'
#
loop_
_entity.id
_entity.type
_entity.pdbx_description
1 polymer ?
#
loop_
_entity_poly.entity_id
_entity_poly.type
_entity_poly.pdbx_seq_one_letter_code
_entity_poly.pdbx_strand_id
1 'polypeptide(L)'
;MVRMVQPVDLQISYVENFPCGCMGILCGCMALRGNFLFPFGMYFIHVFRAFSISCFDYTNALADLVVGYMGVPKYAGLSMTQHPQYVTVRNERGKEMLSLVNDLLEITPTTSGGERRPFVMETVKADDNAKLGRGPSQPVPKFIGNFLAFVLNLIGPKGLEFARYSLDYHTIRNYLHVNRAWGRQRADRHIPSYAKKIVSMYNQNGEIDQMISAK
;
A
#
# COMPACT_ATOMS: atom_id res chain seq x y z
N MET A 1 11.15 2.35 30.63
CA MET A 1 9.98 3.10 30.11
C MET A 1 10.40 3.71 28.78
N VAL A 2 10.10 3.07 27.64
CA VAL A 2 10.44 3.62 26.32
C VAL A 2 9.47 4.77 26.06
N ARG A 3 9.95 6.02 26.07
CA ARG A 3 9.17 7.14 25.55
C ARG A 3 8.97 6.88 24.06
N MET A 4 7.75 6.52 23.66
CA MET A 4 7.36 6.51 22.25
C MET A 4 7.35 7.97 21.78
N VAL A 5 8.44 8.37 21.13
CA VAL A 5 8.43 9.53 20.24
C VAL A 5 7.35 9.27 19.20
N GLN A 6 6.42 10.21 19.00
CA GLN A 6 5.42 10.07 17.96
C GLN A 6 6.16 9.88 16.62
N PRO A 7 5.77 8.88 15.80
CA PRO A 7 6.44 8.69 14.53
C PRO A 7 6.28 9.95 13.67
N VAL A 8 7.39 10.38 13.05
CA VAL A 8 7.40 11.56 12.18
C VAL A 8 7.44 11.07 10.74
N ASP A 9 6.45 11.54 9.99
CA ASP A 9 6.30 11.27 8.57
C ASP A 9 6.91 12.41 7.75
N LEU A 10 7.82 12.07 6.85
CA LEU A 10 8.60 13.00 6.05
C LEU A 10 8.53 12.62 4.58
N GLN A 11 8.64 13.61 3.71
CA GLN A 11 8.92 13.40 2.30
C GLN A 11 10.34 13.88 2.02
N ILE A 12 11.17 13.05 1.38
CA ILE A 12 12.57 13.37 1.11
C ILE A 12 12.89 13.25 -0.39
N SER A 13 13.76 14.10 -0.89
CA SER A 13 14.39 13.98 -2.21
C SER A 13 15.91 14.08 -2.04
N TYR A 14 16.70 13.52 -2.95
CA TYR A 14 18.15 13.71 -2.92
C TYR A 14 18.52 15.04 -3.57
N VAL A 15 19.47 15.76 -2.97
CA VAL A 15 20.00 17.04 -3.51
C VAL A 15 20.83 16.79 -4.78
N GLU A 16 21.44 15.61 -4.91
CA GLU A 16 22.19 15.17 -6.10
C GLU A 16 21.65 13.83 -6.65
N ASN A 17 21.72 13.63 -7.97
CA ASN A 17 21.25 12.42 -8.64
C ASN A 17 22.05 11.18 -8.20
N PHE A 18 21.70 10.56 -7.09
CA PHE A 18 22.21 9.25 -6.72
C PHE A 18 21.49 8.17 -7.54
N PRO A 19 22.20 7.32 -8.29
CA PRO A 19 21.59 6.16 -8.92
C PRO A 19 21.13 5.21 -7.83
N CYS A 20 19.83 5.22 -7.53
CA CYS A 20 19.22 4.29 -6.58
C CYS A 20 19.33 2.84 -7.11
N GLY A 21 20.41 2.16 -6.77
CA GLY A 21 20.49 0.71 -6.81
C GLY A 21 19.59 0.14 -5.72
N CYS A 22 18.48 -0.48 -6.11
CA CYS A 22 17.61 -1.21 -5.19
C CYS A 22 18.40 -2.35 -4.53
N MET A 23 18.91 -2.15 -3.31
CA MET A 23 19.38 -3.23 -2.46
C MET A 23 18.15 -3.97 -1.95
N GLY A 24 17.74 -5.00 -2.68
CA GLY A 24 16.56 -5.79 -2.37
C GLY A 24 16.73 -6.54 -1.06
N ILE A 25 15.82 -6.31 -0.11
CA ILE A 25 15.32 -7.30 0.85
C ILE A 25 13.89 -6.86 1.24
N LEU A 26 12.91 -7.70 0.92
CA LEU A 26 11.55 -7.74 1.51
C LEU A 26 10.71 -6.45 1.45
N CYS A 27 10.44 -5.94 0.25
CA CYS A 27 9.15 -5.32 -0.01
C CYS A 27 8.76 -5.65 -1.44
N GLY A 28 7.51 -6.05 -1.67
CA GLY A 28 6.99 -6.36 -3.01
C GLY A 28 7.13 -5.13 -3.89
N CYS A 29 8.25 -5.05 -4.59
CA CYS A 29 8.59 -3.97 -5.50
C CYS A 29 7.72 -4.15 -6.74
N MET A 30 6.49 -3.64 -6.71
CA MET A 30 5.76 -3.34 -7.94
C MET A 30 6.43 -2.10 -8.53
N ALA A 31 7.60 -2.32 -9.11
CA ALA A 31 8.34 -1.30 -9.83
C ALA A 31 7.44 -0.82 -10.97
N LEU A 32 6.96 0.42 -10.86
CA LEU A 32 6.37 1.17 -11.96
C LEU A 32 7.48 1.52 -12.96
N ARG A 33 8.00 0.50 -13.66
CA ARG A 33 8.58 0.72 -14.99
C ARG A 33 7.40 0.99 -15.92
N GLY A 34 7.54 2.03 -16.72
CA GLY A 34 6.49 2.57 -17.58
C GLY A 34 5.74 1.52 -18.39
N ASN A 35 4.47 1.83 -18.69
CA ASN A 35 3.62 1.14 -19.65
C ASN A 35 3.13 -0.27 -19.32
N PHE A 36 2.70 -0.52 -18.08
CA PHE A 36 1.74 -1.61 -17.82
C PHE A 36 0.55 -1.11 -17.00
N LEU A 37 -0.53 -0.79 -17.74
CA LEU A 37 -1.87 -1.15 -17.28
C LEU A 37 -1.81 -2.66 -17.02
N PHE A 38 -1.96 -3.10 -15.78
CA PHE A 38 -2.08 -4.54 -15.52
C PHE A 38 -3.23 -5.05 -16.39
N PRO A 39 -2.97 -5.95 -17.36
CA PRO A 39 -4.05 -6.51 -18.15
C PRO A 39 -4.95 -7.26 -17.18
N PHE A 40 -6.20 -6.83 -17.06
CA PHE A 40 -7.28 -7.57 -16.41
C PHE A 40 -7.64 -8.82 -17.22
N GLY A 41 -6.67 -9.70 -17.43
CA GLY A 41 -6.79 -10.91 -18.21
C GLY A 41 -5.68 -11.89 -17.84
N MET A 42 -6.08 -12.98 -17.21
CA MET A 42 -5.31 -14.20 -16.96
C MET A 42 -4.21 -14.14 -15.86
N TYR A 43 -4.40 -14.97 -14.82
CA TYR A 43 -3.44 -15.38 -13.77
C TYR A 43 -3.18 -14.45 -12.56
N PHE A 44 -4.22 -13.99 -11.85
CA PHE A 44 -4.04 -13.38 -10.51
C PHE A 44 -3.76 -14.39 -9.38
N ILE A 45 -3.99 -15.69 -9.62
CA ILE A 45 -3.99 -16.73 -8.56
C ILE A 45 -2.57 -17.15 -8.13
N HIS A 46 -1.51 -16.85 -8.90
CA HIS A 46 -0.14 -17.34 -8.60
C HIS A 46 0.98 -16.29 -8.58
N VAL A 47 0.68 -15.00 -8.75
CA VAL A 47 1.73 -13.95 -8.75
C VAL A 47 2.18 -13.60 -7.32
N PHE A 48 1.28 -13.68 -6.34
CA PHE A 48 1.59 -13.42 -4.94
C PHE A 48 1.88 -14.72 -4.20
N ARG A 49 3.05 -14.79 -3.57
CA ARG A 49 3.39 -15.92 -2.69
C ARG A 49 2.48 -15.89 -1.45
N ALA A 50 2.05 -17.06 -0.97
CA ALA A 50 1.11 -17.21 0.16
C ALA A 50 1.47 -16.36 1.40
N PHE A 51 2.75 -16.09 1.63
CA PHE A 51 3.20 -15.23 2.73
C PHE A 51 2.76 -13.76 2.56
N SER A 52 2.85 -13.16 1.36
CA SER A 52 2.52 -11.72 1.17
C SER A 52 1.03 -11.42 1.32
N ILE A 53 0.18 -12.40 1.09
CA ILE A 53 -1.28 -12.32 1.27
C ILE A 53 -1.73 -12.65 2.71
N SER A 54 -0.78 -12.92 3.61
CA SER A 54 -1.02 -13.14 5.04
C SER A 54 -0.27 -12.15 5.94
N CYS A 55 0.50 -11.22 5.36
CA CYS A 55 1.24 -10.20 6.10
C CYS A 55 0.33 -9.01 6.46
N PHE A 56 0.41 -8.52 7.70
CA PHE A 56 -0.31 -7.32 8.14
C PHE A 56 0.63 -6.14 8.43
N ASP A 57 1.94 -6.35 8.34
CA ASP A 57 2.96 -5.34 8.66
C ASP A 57 3.46 -4.59 7.42
N TYR A 58 2.56 -3.86 6.77
CA TYR A 58 2.90 -3.14 5.54
C TYR A 58 3.81 -1.92 5.78
N THR A 59 3.79 -1.38 7.01
CA THR A 59 4.58 -0.18 7.37
C THR A 59 5.87 -0.52 8.12
N ASN A 60 6.23 -1.80 8.21
CA ASN A 60 7.40 -2.29 8.95
C ASN A 60 7.47 -1.68 10.36
N ALA A 61 6.50 -2.04 11.19
CA ALA A 61 6.22 -1.39 12.48
C ALA A 61 7.35 -1.52 13.50
N LEU A 62 8.25 -2.49 13.32
CA LEU A 62 9.37 -2.76 14.22
C LEU A 62 10.69 -2.11 13.78
N ALA A 63 10.75 -1.49 12.60
CA ALA A 63 11.94 -0.79 12.15
C ALA A 63 12.17 0.52 12.92
N ASP A 64 13.41 0.99 12.95
CA ASP A 64 13.75 2.30 13.51
C ASP A 64 13.46 3.44 12.51
N LEU A 65 13.76 3.19 11.23
CA LEU A 65 13.56 4.09 10.09
C LEU A 65 12.96 3.28 8.91
N VAL A 66 11.92 3.80 8.29
CA VAL A 66 11.25 3.15 7.13
C VAL A 66 11.29 4.09 5.94
N VAL A 67 11.69 3.58 4.78
CA VAL A 67 11.73 4.32 3.51
C VAL A 67 10.85 3.61 2.49
N GLY A 68 10.02 4.37 1.78
CA GLY A 68 9.12 3.86 0.76
C GLY A 68 8.60 4.97 -0.15
N TYR A 69 7.47 4.73 -0.81
CA TYR A 69 6.86 5.71 -1.73
C TYR A 69 5.35 5.91 -1.49
N MET A 70 4.73 5.09 -0.63
CA MET A 70 3.27 5.05 -0.50
C MET A 70 2.66 6.37 -0.02
N GLY A 71 3.39 7.13 0.80
CA GLY A 71 2.95 8.42 1.34
C GLY A 71 3.25 9.63 0.46
N VAL A 72 3.90 9.45 -0.69
CA VAL A 72 4.25 10.56 -1.61
C VAL A 72 3.24 10.62 -2.76
N PRO A 73 2.64 11.79 -3.05
CA PRO A 73 1.84 11.96 -4.26
C PRO A 73 2.67 11.70 -5.52
N LYS A 74 2.04 11.10 -6.55
CA LYS A 74 2.69 10.96 -7.85
C LYS A 74 2.80 12.32 -8.54
N TYR A 75 4.02 12.82 -8.67
CA TYR A 75 4.29 14.05 -9.44
C TYR A 75 4.46 13.74 -10.93
N ALA A 76 3.73 14.45 -11.79
CA ALA A 76 3.84 14.30 -13.23
C ALA A 76 5.21 14.76 -13.73
N GLY A 77 5.79 14.04 -14.69
CA GLY A 77 7.09 14.37 -15.28
C GLY A 77 8.30 13.89 -14.49
N LEU A 78 8.14 13.40 -13.25
CA LEU A 78 9.23 12.79 -12.48
C LEU A 78 9.31 11.28 -12.71
N SER A 79 10.52 10.81 -13.01
CA SER A 79 10.83 9.39 -13.08
C SER A 79 10.99 8.78 -11.68
N MET A 80 10.92 7.45 -11.55
CA MET A 80 11.10 6.76 -10.27
C MET A 80 12.45 7.08 -9.59
N THR A 81 13.50 7.38 -10.36
CA THR A 81 14.84 7.70 -9.83
C THR A 81 14.96 9.12 -9.29
N GLN A 82 14.00 9.99 -9.62
CA GLN A 82 13.98 11.40 -9.21
C GLN A 82 12.76 11.72 -8.32
N HIS A 83 11.90 10.73 -8.09
CA HIS A 83 10.68 10.92 -7.33
C HIS A 83 11.00 11.00 -5.83
N PRO A 84 10.37 11.94 -5.08
CA PRO A 84 10.52 11.97 -3.64
C PRO A 84 10.09 10.65 -3.00
N GLN A 85 10.71 10.32 -1.87
CA GLN A 85 10.45 9.14 -1.06
C GLN A 85 9.71 9.53 0.22
N TYR A 86 8.91 8.59 0.73
CA TYR A 86 8.22 8.71 2.00
C TYR A 86 9.08 8.05 3.07
N VAL A 87 9.33 8.76 4.17
CA VAL A 87 10.14 8.29 5.29
C VAL A 87 9.33 8.37 6.57
N THR A 88 9.34 7.29 7.35
CA THR A 88 8.76 7.27 8.70
C THR A 88 9.89 7.03 9.70
N VAL A 89 10.12 8.02 10.57
CA VAL A 89 11.05 7.92 11.70
C VAL A 89 10.26 7.45 12.91
N ARG A 90 10.61 6.29 13.49
CA ARG A 90 9.81 5.68 14.58
C ARG A 90 10.37 5.89 15.98
N ASN A 91 11.67 6.16 16.11
CA ASN A 91 12.34 6.38 17.39
C ASN A 91 13.66 7.16 17.23
N GLU A 92 14.33 7.44 18.34
CA GLU A 92 15.59 8.21 18.36
C GLU A 92 16.71 7.55 17.56
N ARG A 93 16.80 6.21 17.50
CA ARG A 93 17.80 5.54 16.65
C ARG A 93 17.53 5.81 15.18
N GLY A 94 16.27 5.74 14.75
CA GLY A 94 15.88 6.08 13.38
C GLY A 94 16.15 7.54 13.03
N LYS A 95 15.99 8.44 14.01
CA LYS A 95 16.31 9.86 13.86
C LYS A 95 17.82 10.08 13.69
N GLU A 96 18.63 9.39 14.48
CA GLU A 96 20.10 9.40 14.35
C GLU A 96 20.52 8.90 12.96
N MET A 97 19.94 7.78 12.49
CA MET A 97 20.18 7.27 11.13
C MET A 97 19.86 8.29 10.05
N LEU A 98 18.72 8.98 10.14
CA LEU A 98 18.33 10.02 9.17
C LEU A 98 19.27 11.23 9.23
N SER A 99 19.73 11.61 10.43
CA SER A 99 20.62 12.76 10.63
C SER A 99 21.97 12.61 9.92
N LEU A 100 22.47 11.38 9.75
CA LEU A 100 23.74 11.09 9.07
C LEU A 100 23.75 11.51 7.59
N VAL A 101 22.57 11.59 6.96
CA VAL A 101 22.42 11.92 5.53
C VAL A 101 21.62 13.19 5.31
N ASN A 102 21.28 13.93 6.36
CA ASN A 102 20.36 15.06 6.29
C ASN A 102 20.83 16.16 5.33
N ASP A 103 22.14 16.41 5.27
CA ASP A 103 22.73 17.42 4.37
C ASP A 103 22.71 17.01 2.88
N LEU A 104 22.38 15.75 2.58
CA LEU A 104 22.23 15.22 1.23
C LEU A 104 20.76 15.17 0.78
N LEU A 105 19.83 15.56 1.65
CA LEU A 105 18.39 15.43 1.45
C LEU A 105 17.69 16.78 1.42
N GLU A 106 16.73 16.92 0.51
CA GLU A 106 15.70 17.94 0.56
C GLU A 106 14.46 17.35 1.26
N ILE A 107 14.11 17.89 2.41
CA ILE A 107 12.95 17.43 3.20
C ILE A 107 11.76 18.36 2.96
N THR A 108 10.67 17.79 2.48
CA THR A 108 9.40 18.49 2.25
C THR A 108 8.30 17.92 3.16
N PRO A 109 7.30 18.73 3.55
CA PRO A 109 6.20 18.27 4.38
C PRO A 109 5.33 17.26 3.63
N THR A 110 4.81 16.26 4.34
CA THR A 110 3.85 15.32 3.77
C THR A 110 2.53 16.00 3.43
N THR A 111 1.84 15.47 2.43
CA THR A 111 0.51 15.93 2.02
C THR A 111 -0.54 14.85 2.28
N SER A 112 -1.80 15.24 2.45
CA SER A 112 -2.93 14.32 2.60
C SER A 112 -4.16 14.96 1.96
N GLY A 113 -4.84 14.27 1.04
CA GLY A 113 -6.02 14.82 0.38
C GLY A 113 -6.86 13.78 -0.34
N GLY A 114 -8.12 14.12 -0.61
CA GLY A 114 -9.13 13.23 -1.20
C GLY A 114 -9.81 12.33 -0.16
N GLU A 115 -10.60 11.38 -0.64
CA GLU A 115 -11.33 10.43 0.19
C GLU A 115 -11.01 9.01 -0.24
N ARG A 116 -10.48 8.19 0.66
CA ARG A 116 -10.07 6.81 0.36
C ARG A 116 -11.19 5.78 0.41
N ARG A 117 -12.22 5.99 1.23
CA ARG A 117 -13.21 4.95 1.59
C ARG A 117 -13.90 4.32 0.38
N PRO A 118 -14.41 5.08 -0.62
CA PRO A 118 -15.04 4.50 -1.81
C PRO A 118 -14.05 3.65 -2.62
N PHE A 119 -12.82 4.14 -2.80
CA PHE A 119 -11.78 3.43 -3.54
C PHE A 119 -11.40 2.11 -2.88
N VAL A 120 -11.28 2.09 -1.54
CA VAL A 120 -10.96 0.85 -0.80
C VAL A 120 -11.99 -0.23 -1.10
N MET A 121 -13.29 0.07 -0.92
CA MET A 121 -14.33 -0.95 -1.07
C MET A 121 -14.47 -1.45 -2.50
N GLU A 122 -14.39 -0.56 -3.49
CA GLU A 122 -14.45 -0.97 -4.91
C GLU A 122 -13.22 -1.80 -5.31
N THR A 123 -12.03 -1.45 -4.80
CA THR A 123 -10.81 -2.24 -5.04
C THR A 123 -10.92 -3.62 -4.38
N VAL A 124 -11.43 -3.70 -3.15
CA VAL A 124 -11.64 -4.99 -2.44
C VAL A 124 -12.60 -5.88 -3.23
N LYS A 125 -13.76 -5.37 -3.64
CA LYS A 125 -14.75 -6.13 -4.42
C LYS A 125 -14.16 -6.61 -5.75
N ALA A 126 -13.45 -5.75 -6.46
CA ALA A 126 -12.86 -6.08 -7.75
C ALA A 126 -11.76 -7.15 -7.63
N ASP A 127 -10.84 -7.03 -6.66
CA ASP A 127 -9.79 -8.02 -6.41
C ASP A 127 -10.36 -9.36 -5.93
N ASP A 128 -11.39 -9.32 -5.07
CA ASP A 128 -12.04 -10.52 -4.57
C ASP A 128 -12.78 -11.29 -5.68
N ASN A 129 -13.55 -10.58 -6.51
CA ASN A 129 -14.21 -11.16 -7.69
C ASN A 129 -13.19 -11.73 -8.67
N ALA A 130 -12.07 -11.04 -8.92
CA ALA A 130 -11.01 -11.55 -9.78
C ALA A 130 -10.41 -12.86 -9.26
N LYS A 131 -10.19 -12.98 -7.95
CA LYS A 131 -9.70 -14.22 -7.31
C LYS A 131 -10.69 -15.37 -7.37
N LEU A 132 -12.00 -15.07 -7.33
CA LEU A 132 -13.07 -16.05 -7.49
C LEU A 132 -13.39 -16.37 -8.96
N GLY A 133 -12.64 -15.82 -9.93
CA GLY A 133 -12.89 -16.03 -11.35
C GLY A 133 -14.13 -15.32 -11.88
N ARG A 134 -14.72 -14.39 -11.11
CA ARG A 134 -15.89 -13.56 -11.45
C ARG A 134 -15.49 -12.19 -12.02
N GLY A 135 -14.22 -12.00 -12.33
CA GLY A 135 -13.70 -10.77 -12.94
C GLY A 135 -14.02 -10.67 -14.44
N PRO A 136 -13.82 -9.49 -15.05
CA PRO A 136 -13.98 -9.32 -16.49
C PRO A 136 -13.06 -10.26 -17.28
N SER A 137 -13.63 -10.93 -18.30
CA SER A 137 -12.93 -11.95 -19.08
C SER A 137 -11.86 -11.41 -20.04
N GLN A 138 -11.87 -10.10 -20.30
CA GLN A 138 -10.96 -9.43 -21.21
C GLN A 138 -10.36 -8.19 -20.55
N PRO A 139 -9.05 -7.93 -20.75
CA PRO A 139 -8.41 -6.75 -20.21
C PRO A 139 -8.96 -5.48 -20.86
N VAL A 140 -9.04 -4.41 -20.09
CA VAL A 140 -9.45 -3.09 -20.58
C VAL A 140 -8.48 -2.63 -21.68
N PRO A 141 -8.96 -2.16 -22.85
CA PRO A 141 -8.10 -1.61 -23.90
C PRO A 141 -7.19 -0.50 -23.38
N LYS A 142 -5.94 -0.45 -23.87
CA LYS A 142 -4.89 0.47 -23.36
C LYS A 142 -5.34 1.95 -23.32
N PHE A 143 -6.04 2.42 -24.34
CA PHE A 143 -6.53 3.80 -24.40
C PHE A 143 -7.53 4.11 -23.26
N ILE A 144 -8.52 3.22 -23.06
CA ILE A 144 -9.52 3.34 -21.99
C ILE A 144 -8.83 3.26 -20.62
N GLY A 145 -7.89 2.33 -20.46
CA GLY A 145 -7.12 2.19 -19.24
C GLY A 145 -6.31 3.44 -18.89
N ASN A 146 -5.65 4.05 -19.88
CA ASN A 146 -4.91 5.29 -19.67
C ASN A 146 -5.83 6.45 -19.28
N PHE A 147 -7.01 6.55 -19.89
CA PHE A 147 -8.01 7.56 -19.52
C PHE A 147 -8.52 7.35 -18.09
N LEU A 148 -8.88 6.13 -17.71
CA LEU A 148 -9.28 5.80 -16.34
C LEU A 148 -8.15 6.10 -15.34
N ALA A 149 -6.92 5.73 -15.66
CA ALA A 149 -5.76 6.01 -14.81
C ALA A 149 -5.53 7.52 -14.64
N PHE A 150 -5.74 8.31 -15.71
CA PHE A 150 -5.67 9.78 -15.64
C PHE A 150 -6.76 10.35 -14.72
N VAL A 151 -8.01 9.93 -14.91
CA VAL A 151 -9.14 10.39 -14.08
C VAL A 151 -8.93 10.00 -12.62
N LEU A 152 -8.61 8.74 -12.33
CA LEU A 152 -8.32 8.25 -10.98
C LEU A 152 -7.12 8.96 -10.35
N ASN A 153 -6.11 9.31 -11.16
CA ASN A 153 -5.01 10.13 -10.66
C ASN A 153 -5.42 11.59 -10.41
N LEU A 154 -6.47 12.11 -11.02
CA LEU A 154 -6.94 13.47 -10.74
C LEU A 154 -7.82 13.51 -9.48
N ILE A 155 -8.75 12.56 -9.34
CA ILE A 155 -9.79 12.58 -8.28
C ILE A 155 -9.46 11.69 -7.07
N GLY A 156 -8.54 10.75 -7.23
CA GLY A 156 -8.21 9.76 -6.20
C GLY A 156 -7.42 10.34 -5.03
N PRO A 157 -7.31 9.58 -3.92
CA PRO A 157 -6.60 10.03 -2.73
C PRO A 157 -5.12 10.33 -3.02
N LYS A 158 -4.54 11.26 -2.26
CA LYS A 158 -3.17 11.77 -2.43
C LYS A 158 -2.37 11.73 -1.13
N GLY A 159 -1.06 11.51 -1.30
CA GLY A 159 -0.09 11.47 -0.20
C GLY A 159 -0.46 10.43 0.85
N LEU A 160 -0.52 10.83 2.12
CA LEU A 160 -0.87 9.96 3.24
C LEU A 160 -2.27 9.32 3.09
N GLU A 161 -3.21 9.98 2.41
CA GLU A 161 -4.54 9.42 2.20
C GLU A 161 -4.51 8.24 1.21
N PHE A 162 -3.61 8.31 0.21
CA PHE A 162 -3.33 7.19 -0.67
C PHE A 162 -2.62 6.05 0.08
N ALA A 163 -1.70 6.37 0.98
CA ALA A 163 -1.06 5.37 1.84
C ALA A 163 -2.10 4.62 2.68
N ARG A 164 -3.05 5.33 3.31
CA ARG A 164 -4.17 4.73 4.06
C ARG A 164 -5.11 3.92 3.15
N TYR A 165 -5.38 4.38 1.93
CA TYR A 165 -6.12 3.58 0.93
C TYR A 165 -5.42 2.23 0.71
N SER A 166 -4.12 2.25 0.43
CA SER A 166 -3.33 1.06 0.17
C SER A 166 -3.31 0.14 1.40
N LEU A 167 -3.10 0.69 2.59
CA LEU A 167 -3.11 -0.05 3.86
C LEU A 167 -4.44 -0.76 4.09
N ASP A 168 -5.56 -0.06 3.95
CA ASP A 168 -6.87 -0.60 4.28
C ASP A 168 -7.30 -1.66 3.27
N TYR A 169 -7.08 -1.42 1.98
CA TYR A 169 -7.29 -2.43 0.93
C TYR A 169 -6.48 -3.70 1.20
N HIS A 170 -5.17 -3.60 1.41
CA HIS A 170 -4.32 -4.77 1.62
C HIS A 170 -4.66 -5.51 2.92
N THR A 171 -5.03 -4.77 3.97
CA THR A 171 -5.46 -5.34 5.25
C THR A 171 -6.75 -6.15 5.08
N ILE A 172 -7.77 -5.59 4.43
CA ILE A 172 -9.05 -6.27 4.18
C ILE A 172 -8.85 -7.48 3.27
N ARG A 173 -8.10 -7.32 2.18
CA ARG A 173 -7.75 -8.40 1.25
C ARG A 173 -7.07 -9.58 1.97
N ASN A 174 -6.09 -9.28 2.81
CA ASN A 174 -5.36 -10.30 3.55
C ASN A 174 -6.24 -10.92 4.65
N TYR A 175 -7.11 -10.13 5.29
CA TYR A 175 -8.13 -10.61 6.22
C TYR A 175 -9.06 -11.64 5.57
N LEU A 176 -9.59 -11.36 4.38
CA LEU A 176 -10.41 -12.30 3.61
C LEU A 176 -9.64 -13.59 3.31
N HIS A 177 -8.39 -13.47 2.86
CA HIS A 177 -7.56 -14.63 2.54
C HIS A 177 -7.30 -15.53 3.76
N VAL A 178 -6.82 -14.98 4.87
CA VAL A 178 -6.48 -15.79 6.06
C VAL A 178 -7.72 -16.43 6.69
N ASN A 179 -8.87 -15.76 6.67
CA ASN A 179 -10.11 -16.36 7.16
C ASN A 179 -10.58 -17.53 6.28
N ARG A 180 -10.53 -17.38 4.95
CA ARG A 180 -10.93 -18.44 4.02
C ARG A 180 -9.96 -19.62 3.99
N ALA A 181 -8.66 -19.37 4.12
CA ALA A 181 -7.61 -20.38 4.01
C ALA A 181 -7.29 -21.09 5.34
N TRP A 182 -7.29 -20.36 6.47
CA TRP A 182 -6.84 -20.88 7.76
C TRP A 182 -7.97 -21.08 8.77
N GLY A 183 -9.17 -20.59 8.47
CA GLY A 183 -10.31 -20.61 9.38
C GLY A 183 -10.23 -19.51 10.44
N ARG A 184 -11.41 -19.13 10.97
CA ARG A 184 -11.58 -17.96 11.84
C ARG A 184 -10.73 -18.02 13.12
N GLN A 185 -10.63 -19.19 13.76
CA GLN A 185 -9.89 -19.35 15.01
C GLN A 185 -8.37 -19.11 14.86
N ARG A 186 -7.76 -19.59 13.77
CA ARG A 186 -6.32 -19.36 13.50
C ARG A 186 -6.09 -17.94 12.99
N ALA A 187 -6.95 -17.45 12.10
CA ALA A 187 -6.90 -16.08 11.62
C ALA A 187 -6.95 -15.07 12.78
N ASP A 188 -7.88 -15.25 13.73
CA ASP A 188 -8.05 -14.32 14.85
C ASP A 188 -6.80 -14.19 15.73
N ARG A 189 -6.06 -15.28 15.93
CA ARG A 189 -4.78 -15.26 16.67
C ARG A 189 -3.62 -14.63 15.89
N HIS A 190 -3.67 -14.73 14.56
CA HIS A 190 -2.61 -14.21 13.68
C HIS A 190 -2.78 -12.72 13.37
N ILE A 191 -4.01 -12.25 13.19
CA ILE A 191 -4.29 -10.87 12.78
C ILE A 191 -4.04 -9.92 13.96
N PRO A 192 -3.14 -8.92 13.81
CA PRO A 192 -2.90 -7.93 14.86
C PRO A 192 -4.14 -7.09 15.19
N SER A 193 -4.20 -6.57 16.42
CA SER A 193 -5.35 -5.78 16.89
C SER A 193 -5.63 -4.53 16.05
N TYR A 194 -4.59 -3.83 15.56
CA TYR A 194 -4.77 -2.67 14.68
C TYR A 194 -5.39 -3.05 13.32
N ALA A 195 -5.03 -4.21 12.78
CA ALA A 195 -5.57 -4.70 11.52
C ALA A 195 -7.06 -5.06 11.67
N LYS A 196 -7.46 -5.66 12.80
CA LYS A 196 -8.89 -5.89 13.12
C LYS A 196 -9.67 -4.58 13.24
N LYS A 197 -9.07 -3.54 13.85
CA LYS A 197 -9.68 -2.21 13.91
C LYS A 197 -9.91 -1.64 12.51
N ILE A 198 -8.93 -1.75 11.60
CA ILE A 198 -9.09 -1.33 10.21
C ILE A 198 -10.27 -2.06 9.55
N VAL A 199 -10.31 -3.39 9.64
CA VAL A 199 -11.42 -4.18 9.09
C VAL A 199 -12.77 -3.74 9.67
N SER A 200 -12.85 -3.46 10.98
CA SER A 200 -14.10 -3.03 11.61
C SER A 200 -14.65 -1.71 11.07
N MET A 201 -13.80 -0.80 10.58
CA MET A 201 -14.23 0.48 9.97
C MET A 201 -15.03 0.26 8.67
N TYR A 202 -14.83 -0.88 8.01
CA TYR A 202 -15.46 -1.28 6.74
C TYR A 202 -16.46 -2.43 6.89
N ASN A 203 -16.61 -2.97 8.10
CA ASN A 203 -17.49 -4.11 8.37
C ASN A 203 -18.66 -3.74 9.29
N GLN A 204 -19.08 -2.47 9.31
CA GLN A 204 -20.14 -1.98 10.19
C GLN A 204 -21.49 -2.69 9.93
N ASN A 205 -21.76 -3.01 8.66
CA ASN A 205 -22.97 -3.70 8.22
C ASN A 205 -22.73 -5.19 7.92
N GLY A 206 -21.59 -5.75 8.32
CA GLY A 206 -21.21 -7.14 8.02
C GLY A 206 -20.77 -7.40 6.58
N GLU A 207 -20.51 -6.36 5.78
CA GLU A 207 -20.15 -6.46 4.35
C GLU A 207 -18.91 -7.33 4.11
N ILE A 208 -17.89 -7.23 4.95
CA ILE A 208 -16.64 -8.02 4.83
C ILE A 208 -16.88 -9.46 5.27
N ASP A 209 -17.68 -9.68 6.31
CA ASP A 209 -18.01 -11.04 6.79
C ASP A 209 -18.87 -11.81 5.77
N GLN A 210 -19.75 -11.11 5.04
CA GLN A 210 -20.50 -11.68 3.92
C GLN A 210 -19.55 -12.14 2.80
N MET A 211 -18.53 -11.33 2.47
CA MET A 211 -17.52 -11.71 1.47
C MET A 211 -16.77 -12.99 1.87
N ILE A 212 -16.44 -13.20 3.15
CA ILE A 212 -15.80 -14.45 3.61
C ILE A 212 -16.63 -15.68 3.24
N SER A 213 -17.94 -15.58 3.39
CA SER A 213 -18.90 -16.67 3.18
C SER A 213 -19.20 -16.93 1.70
N ALA A 214 -19.08 -15.90 0.86
CA ALA A 214 -19.23 -15.99 -0.59
C ALA A 214 -17.98 -16.65 -1.21
N LYS A 215 -17.93 -17.98 -1.20
CA LYS A 215 -16.98 -18.77 -2.03
C LYS A 215 -17.48 -18.93 -3.47
#